data_AF-A0A346PMH5-F1
#
_entry.id   AF-A0A346PMH5-F1
#
_cell.length_a   1.000
_cell.length_b   1.000
_cell.length_c   1.000
_cell.angle_alpha   90.00
_cell.angle_beta   90.00
_cell.angle_gamma   90.00
#
_symmetry.space_group_name_H-M   'P 1'
#
loop_
_entity.id
_entity.type
_entity.pdbx_description
1 polymer ?
#
loop_
_entity_poly.entity_id
_entity_poly.type
_entity_poly.pdbx_seq_one_letter_code
_entity_poly.pdbx_strand_id
1 'polypeptide(L)'
;MSTGAEGDDSPTGEFTVNDDGVSPAAELTQIWGEYQEQVNDAENAAEASQVAFNMINQMSEVQAEAEDDAGVGGDSSVSAMVEGFINQLADRKSYLSRSTLKQVWNDELSAAKAAQTIEGDLPGNFKDFLEETLVSVTKTVFTDVQSDDVSYELRFDDGNDTVLSVDRSTLFNCKKFWEAYCSESGQYPARHESYGENEWDGFVGRLIEDLETVDREVGPRTAAFRAVKNHVRHATAYADLEDAVERGGVWIDDDPDEGDPTEIRVLRQDIARVTNNHEVTDRALQSEIKARGATVERLGGKVSESTHVFGNWQTYWCFDPDEVPTPDEYDEEPEDPVDRVDDALDSSDETDDDDEDDDSGETGGSESGQIGSFGVDPDEDGESDPENGGDDDGE
;
A
#
# COMPACT_ATOMS: atom_id res chain seq x y z
N MET A 1 31.51 57.57 3.58
CA MET A 1 32.38 56.46 3.17
C MET A 1 32.17 55.32 4.15
N SER A 2 31.29 54.38 3.80
CA SER A 2 31.29 53.01 4.30
C SER A 2 30.41 52.22 3.34
N THR A 3 31.04 51.38 2.52
CA THR A 3 30.43 50.48 1.55
C THR A 3 30.59 49.07 2.10
N GLY A 4 29.49 48.36 2.34
CA GLY A 4 29.43 46.89 2.45
C GLY A 4 28.31 46.45 1.50
N ALA A 5 28.65 45.87 0.35
CA ALA A 5 28.96 44.46 0.13
C ALA A 5 27.67 43.65 -0.03
N GLU A 6 27.13 43.68 -1.25
CA GLU A 6 26.20 42.69 -1.78
C GLU A 6 27.04 41.50 -2.28
N GLY A 7 26.74 40.32 -1.76
CA GLY A 7 27.31 39.05 -2.23
C GLY A 7 26.56 38.59 -3.48
N ASP A 8 27.29 38.48 -4.58
CA ASP A 8 26.90 37.80 -5.80
C ASP A 8 27.29 36.33 -5.64
N ASP A 9 26.32 35.49 -5.29
CA ASP A 9 26.43 34.04 -5.22
C ASP A 9 25.82 33.49 -6.52
N SER A 10 26.66 33.41 -7.55
CA SER A 10 26.33 32.74 -8.81
C SER A 10 26.83 31.30 -8.72
N PRO A 11 25.95 30.28 -8.72
CA PRO A 11 26.37 28.89 -8.73
C PRO A 11 26.94 28.54 -10.11
N THR A 12 28.25 28.35 -10.17
CA THR A 12 28.92 27.75 -11.33
C THR A 12 28.66 26.25 -11.30
N GLY A 13 27.62 25.81 -12.00
CA GLY A 13 27.44 24.40 -12.35
C GLY A 13 28.62 23.94 -13.18
N GLU A 14 29.40 23.02 -12.64
CA GLU A 14 30.51 22.36 -13.30
C GLU A 14 29.94 21.44 -14.37
N PHE A 15 30.17 21.80 -15.63
CA PHE A 15 29.70 21.03 -16.79
C PHE A 15 30.69 19.88 -17.01
N THR A 16 30.25 18.63 -16.81
CA THR A 16 31.05 17.44 -17.07
C THR A 16 31.29 17.30 -18.58
N VAL A 17 32.51 16.95 -18.96
CA VAL A 17 32.98 16.89 -20.34
C VAL A 17 33.50 15.48 -20.60
N ASN A 18 33.06 14.84 -21.69
CA ASN A 18 33.49 13.49 -22.07
C ASN A 18 34.99 13.47 -22.44
N ASP A 19 35.59 12.27 -22.57
CA ASP A 19 37.04 12.01 -22.74
C ASP A 19 37.70 12.77 -23.93
N ASP A 20 36.91 13.25 -24.90
CA ASP A 20 37.33 14.07 -26.05
C ASP A 20 37.15 15.59 -25.89
N GLY A 21 36.69 16.09 -24.74
CA GLY A 21 36.57 17.53 -24.48
C GLY A 21 35.29 18.19 -25.02
N VAL A 22 34.29 17.40 -25.44
CA VAL A 22 32.99 17.88 -25.98
C VAL A 22 31.88 17.62 -24.98
N SER A 23 30.96 18.58 -24.81
CA SER A 23 29.79 18.39 -23.95
C SER A 23 28.76 17.46 -24.59
N PRO A 24 28.06 16.61 -23.82
CA PRO A 24 26.98 15.76 -24.35
C PRO A 24 25.92 16.55 -25.14
N ALA A 25 25.57 17.76 -24.70
CA ALA A 25 24.65 18.65 -25.42
C ALA A 25 25.17 19.12 -26.79
N ALA A 26 26.49 19.33 -26.94
CA ALA A 26 27.09 19.70 -28.21
C ALA A 26 27.11 18.51 -29.18
N GLU A 27 27.38 17.32 -28.67
CA GLU A 27 27.36 16.08 -29.44
C GLU A 27 25.95 15.73 -29.94
N LEU A 28 24.93 15.81 -29.07
CA LEU A 28 23.53 15.66 -29.46
C LEU A 28 23.12 16.67 -30.56
N THR A 29 23.60 17.91 -30.48
CA THR A 29 23.32 18.93 -31.49
C THR A 29 23.98 18.60 -32.83
N GLN A 30 25.18 18.01 -32.81
CA GLN A 30 25.87 17.56 -34.01
C GLN A 30 25.14 16.38 -34.68
N ILE A 31 24.76 15.37 -33.89
CA ILE A 31 23.96 14.22 -34.37
C ILE A 31 22.65 14.73 -34.98
N TRP A 32 21.95 15.63 -34.29
CA TRP A 32 20.73 16.23 -34.82
C TRP A 32 20.95 16.91 -36.17
N GLY A 33 22.00 17.75 -36.29
CA GLY A 33 22.31 18.46 -37.52
C GLY A 33 22.57 17.54 -38.72
N GLU A 34 23.28 16.44 -38.51
CA GLU A 34 23.59 15.46 -39.56
C GLU A 34 22.36 14.67 -40.00
N TYR A 35 21.59 14.15 -39.06
CA TYR A 35 20.49 13.24 -39.37
C TYR A 35 19.21 13.97 -39.76
N GLN A 36 18.98 15.19 -39.27
CA GLN A 36 17.80 15.96 -39.63
C GLN A 36 17.75 16.26 -41.13
N GLU A 37 18.89 16.57 -41.76
CA GLU A 37 18.96 16.79 -43.22
C GLU A 37 18.64 15.49 -43.97
N GLN A 38 19.23 14.37 -43.55
CA GLN A 38 18.99 13.06 -44.15
C GLN A 38 17.52 12.60 -44.03
N VAL A 39 16.86 12.83 -42.89
CA VAL A 39 15.42 12.51 -42.75
C VAL A 39 14.56 13.40 -43.66
N ASN A 40 14.95 14.66 -43.87
CA ASN A 40 14.22 15.54 -44.77
C ASN A 40 14.35 15.08 -46.24
N ASP A 41 15.57 14.69 -46.63
CA ASP A 41 15.93 14.31 -48.00
C ASP A 41 15.53 12.86 -48.37
N ALA A 42 15.18 12.03 -47.38
CA ALA A 42 14.73 10.67 -47.60
C ALA A 42 13.58 10.58 -48.62
N GLU A 43 13.73 9.68 -49.59
CA GLU A 43 12.81 9.57 -50.74
C GLU A 43 11.50 8.89 -50.38
N ASN A 44 11.49 8.10 -49.29
CA ASN A 44 10.34 7.32 -48.85
C ASN A 44 10.30 7.15 -47.32
N ALA A 45 9.17 6.62 -46.84
CA ALA A 45 8.92 6.47 -45.40
C ALA A 45 9.85 5.45 -44.71
N ALA A 46 10.27 4.40 -45.43
CA ALA A 46 11.15 3.38 -44.87
C ALA A 46 12.56 3.93 -44.64
N GLU A 47 13.09 4.67 -45.63
CA GLU A 47 14.39 5.34 -45.55
C GLU A 47 14.40 6.40 -44.44
N ALA A 48 13.38 7.25 -44.38
CA ALA A 48 13.25 8.25 -43.32
C ALA A 48 13.16 7.62 -41.91
N SER A 49 12.49 6.46 -41.79
CA SER A 49 12.40 5.72 -40.52
C SER A 49 13.76 5.14 -40.14
N GLN A 50 14.50 4.56 -41.09
CA GLN A 50 15.82 4.01 -40.83
C GLN A 50 16.82 5.08 -40.38
N VAL A 51 16.83 6.23 -41.04
CA VAL A 51 17.66 7.37 -40.65
C VAL A 51 17.26 7.89 -39.27
N ALA A 52 15.96 7.99 -38.97
CA ALA A 52 15.47 8.40 -37.65
C ALA A 52 15.86 7.41 -36.54
N PHE A 53 15.82 6.10 -36.79
CA PHE A 53 16.23 5.08 -35.82
C PHE A 53 17.74 5.10 -35.58
N ASN A 54 18.55 5.26 -36.63
CA ASN A 54 20.00 5.42 -36.48
C ASN A 54 20.36 6.67 -35.66
N MET A 55 19.64 7.78 -35.87
CA MET A 55 19.81 8.99 -35.06
C MET A 55 19.46 8.74 -33.59
N ILE A 56 18.33 8.07 -33.33
CA ILE A 56 17.90 7.75 -31.97
C ILE A 56 18.93 6.86 -31.27
N ASN A 57 19.45 5.85 -31.95
CA ASN A 57 20.49 4.96 -31.40
C ASN A 57 21.74 5.76 -30.96
N GLN A 58 22.28 6.65 -31.79
CA GLN A 58 23.43 7.48 -31.40
C GLN A 58 23.12 8.47 -30.26
N MET A 59 21.92 9.06 -30.26
CA MET A 59 21.51 9.95 -29.16
C MET A 59 21.35 9.19 -27.84
N SER A 60 20.88 7.94 -27.90
CA SER A 60 20.77 7.04 -26.75
C SER A 60 22.12 6.69 -26.16
N GLU A 61 23.15 6.45 -26.99
CA GLU A 61 24.53 6.21 -26.53
C GLU A 61 25.08 7.41 -25.76
N VAL A 62 25.00 8.61 -26.36
CA VAL A 62 25.45 9.86 -25.71
C VAL A 62 24.69 10.13 -24.40
N GLN A 63 23.38 9.87 -24.38
CA GLN A 63 22.59 10.03 -23.17
C GLN A 63 22.99 9.02 -22.09
N ALA A 64 23.23 7.76 -22.45
CA ALA A 64 23.67 6.74 -21.50
C ALA A 64 25.02 7.12 -20.85
N GLU A 65 26.00 7.55 -21.66
CA GLU A 65 27.31 8.00 -21.16
C GLU A 65 27.19 9.21 -20.22
N ALA A 66 26.37 10.20 -20.60
CA ALA A 66 26.17 11.39 -19.78
C ALA A 66 25.47 11.10 -18.45
N GLU A 67 24.59 10.09 -18.41
CA GLU A 67 23.93 9.66 -17.18
C GLU A 67 24.87 8.85 -16.27
N ASP A 68 25.81 8.08 -16.83
CA ASP A 68 26.84 7.35 -16.08
C ASP A 68 27.83 8.32 -15.42
N ASP A 69 28.36 9.29 -16.18
CA ASP A 69 29.31 10.29 -15.68
C ASP A 69 28.71 11.24 -14.61
N ALA A 70 27.40 11.45 -14.63
CA ALA A 70 26.69 12.32 -13.69
C ALA A 70 26.31 11.64 -12.37
N GLY A 71 26.37 10.31 -12.28
CA GLY A 71 25.94 9.53 -11.12
C GLY A 71 24.42 9.56 -10.85
N VAL A 72 24.01 9.14 -9.64
CA VAL A 72 22.59 9.02 -9.25
C VAL A 72 21.90 10.38 -9.28
N GLY A 73 21.09 10.60 -10.31
CA GLY A 73 20.41 11.87 -10.58
C GLY A 73 20.69 12.46 -11.97
N GLY A 74 21.14 11.62 -12.92
CA GLY A 74 21.51 11.90 -14.31
C GLY A 74 20.93 13.16 -14.96
N ASP A 75 21.78 13.81 -15.76
CA ASP A 75 21.57 15.14 -16.33
C ASP A 75 20.26 15.26 -17.13
N SER A 76 19.20 15.65 -16.41
CA SER A 76 17.83 15.83 -16.95
C SER A 76 17.77 16.74 -18.18
N SER A 77 18.81 17.57 -18.40
CA SER A 77 18.91 18.44 -19.56
C SER A 77 19.17 17.68 -20.87
N VAL A 78 19.94 16.59 -20.82
CA VAL A 78 20.30 15.75 -21.98
C VAL A 78 19.07 14.96 -22.43
N SER A 79 18.38 14.31 -21.50
CA SER A 79 17.12 13.59 -21.77
C SER A 79 16.04 14.50 -22.38
N ALA A 80 15.86 15.70 -21.83
CA ALA A 80 14.91 16.68 -22.36
C ALA A 80 15.28 17.15 -23.78
N MET A 81 16.58 17.22 -24.11
CA MET A 81 17.05 17.58 -25.45
C MET A 81 16.74 16.48 -26.47
N VAL A 82 17.00 15.21 -26.14
CA VAL A 82 16.67 14.06 -27.01
C VAL A 82 15.16 13.98 -27.24
N GLU A 83 14.35 14.15 -26.19
CA GLU A 83 12.89 14.18 -26.34
C GLU A 83 12.44 15.34 -27.26
N GLY A 84 13.06 16.51 -27.12
CA GLY A 84 12.83 17.67 -27.99
C GLY A 84 13.08 17.35 -29.47
N PHE A 85 14.18 16.65 -29.77
CA PHE A 85 14.53 16.23 -31.13
C PHE A 85 13.57 15.18 -31.69
N ILE A 86 13.19 14.18 -30.90
CA ILE A 86 12.20 13.16 -31.28
C ILE A 86 10.85 13.81 -31.63
N ASN A 87 10.40 14.77 -30.80
CA ASN A 87 9.17 15.50 -31.04
C ASN A 87 9.22 16.29 -32.36
N GLN A 88 10.36 16.93 -32.66
CA GLN A 88 10.56 17.64 -33.92
C GLN A 88 10.57 16.71 -35.15
N LEU A 89 11.09 15.49 -35.05
CA LEU A 89 11.00 14.50 -36.13
C LEU A 89 9.56 14.09 -36.40
N ALA A 90 8.82 13.77 -35.34
CA ALA A 90 7.42 13.35 -35.44
C ALA A 90 6.54 14.44 -36.09
N ASP A 91 6.81 15.71 -35.79
CA ASP A 91 6.05 16.83 -36.36
C ASP A 91 6.38 17.10 -37.84
N ARG A 92 7.58 16.71 -38.32
CA ARG A 92 8.03 16.96 -39.70
C ARG A 92 7.53 15.93 -40.70
N LYS A 93 7.40 14.66 -40.30
CA LYS A 93 7.00 13.57 -41.18
C LYS A 93 5.81 12.82 -40.57
N SER A 94 4.63 12.95 -41.18
CA SER A 94 3.38 12.38 -40.66
C SER A 94 3.34 10.86 -40.50
N TYR A 95 4.27 10.14 -41.13
CA TYR A 95 4.39 8.68 -41.03
C TYR A 95 5.35 8.23 -39.91
N LEU A 96 6.09 9.13 -39.26
CA LEU A 96 6.87 8.83 -38.07
C LEU A 96 6.02 9.13 -36.84
N SER A 97 5.48 8.10 -36.22
CA SER A 97 4.66 8.28 -35.03
C SER A 97 5.52 8.64 -33.82
N ARG A 98 5.12 9.67 -33.06
CA ARG A 98 5.78 10.07 -31.82
C ARG A 98 5.89 8.91 -30.82
N SER A 99 4.84 8.09 -30.72
CA SER A 99 4.83 6.92 -29.85
C SER A 99 5.86 5.87 -30.26
N THR A 100 6.02 5.62 -31.56
CA THR A 100 7.01 4.65 -32.06
C THR A 100 8.42 5.15 -31.83
N LEU A 101 8.71 6.42 -32.15
CA LEU A 101 10.05 6.98 -31.93
C LEU A 101 10.44 6.99 -30.45
N LYS A 102 9.50 7.34 -29.56
CA LYS A 102 9.73 7.28 -28.10
C LYS A 102 9.95 5.85 -27.61
N GLN A 103 9.22 4.89 -28.16
CA GLN A 103 9.44 3.47 -27.82
C GLN A 103 10.84 3.02 -28.24
N VAL A 104 11.23 3.28 -29.49
CA VAL A 104 12.58 2.96 -29.99
C VAL A 104 13.65 3.65 -29.15
N TRP A 105 13.46 4.93 -28.79
CA TRP A 105 14.38 5.63 -27.91
C TRP A 105 14.54 4.97 -26.54
N ASN A 106 13.44 4.61 -25.88
CA ASN A 106 13.52 3.90 -24.60
C ASN A 106 14.21 2.54 -24.72
N ASP A 107 13.94 1.81 -25.80
CA ASP A 107 14.55 0.50 -26.07
C ASP A 107 16.07 0.65 -26.34
N GLU A 108 16.50 1.62 -27.16
CA GLU A 108 17.91 1.90 -27.48
C GLU A 108 18.67 2.49 -26.28
N LEU A 109 18.06 3.38 -25.50
CA LEU A 109 18.66 3.93 -24.28
C LEU A 109 18.89 2.83 -23.24
N SER A 110 17.91 1.94 -23.09
CA SER A 110 18.05 0.75 -22.27
C SER A 110 19.20 -0.13 -22.73
N ALA A 111 19.35 -0.34 -24.04
CA ALA A 111 20.43 -1.12 -24.62
C ALA A 111 21.82 -0.44 -24.50
N ALA A 112 21.88 0.88 -24.63
CA ALA A 112 23.11 1.66 -24.45
C ALA A 112 23.58 1.63 -22.99
N LYS A 113 22.65 1.83 -22.05
CA LYS A 113 22.93 1.66 -20.61
C LYS A 113 23.38 0.23 -20.32
N ALA A 114 22.75 -0.77 -20.93
CA ALA A 114 23.12 -2.17 -20.80
C ALA A 114 24.55 -2.47 -21.20
N ALA A 115 25.02 -1.82 -22.27
CA ALA A 115 26.40 -1.95 -22.72
C ALA A 115 27.41 -1.31 -21.74
N GLN A 116 26.96 -0.38 -20.90
CA GLN A 116 27.81 0.38 -19.97
C GLN A 116 27.79 -0.16 -18.53
N THR A 117 26.67 -0.70 -18.04
CA THR A 117 26.51 -1.04 -16.60
C THR A 117 27.02 -2.40 -16.17
N ILE A 118 27.43 -3.27 -17.09
CA ILE A 118 27.93 -4.59 -16.71
C ILE A 118 29.42 -4.47 -16.38
N GLU A 119 29.71 -4.17 -15.11
CA GLU A 119 31.02 -4.48 -14.53
C GLU A 119 31.37 -5.95 -14.83
N GLY A 120 32.65 -6.22 -15.14
CA GLY A 120 33.10 -7.48 -15.75
C GLY A 120 32.66 -8.79 -15.07
N ASP A 121 32.97 -9.91 -15.73
CA ASP A 121 32.57 -11.30 -15.39
C ASP A 121 31.07 -11.60 -15.24
N LEU A 122 30.18 -10.60 -15.09
CA LEU A 122 28.74 -10.80 -15.05
C LEU A 122 28.15 -11.09 -16.45
N PRO A 123 27.10 -11.93 -16.57
CA PRO A 123 26.52 -12.27 -17.86
C PRO A 123 25.84 -11.08 -18.54
N GLY A 124 26.12 -10.92 -19.84
CA GLY A 124 25.54 -9.87 -20.66
C GLY A 124 24.03 -10.00 -20.92
N ASN A 125 23.49 -11.23 -20.86
CA ASN A 125 22.08 -11.52 -21.15
C ASN A 125 21.28 -11.67 -19.86
N PHE A 126 20.07 -11.10 -19.82
CA PHE A 126 19.23 -11.12 -18.61
C PHE A 126 18.91 -12.52 -18.09
N LYS A 127 18.75 -13.52 -18.95
CA LYS A 127 18.46 -14.89 -18.51
C LYS A 127 19.67 -15.50 -17.80
N ASP A 128 20.84 -15.44 -18.44
CA ASP A 128 22.08 -15.98 -17.89
C ASP A 128 22.46 -15.21 -16.62
N PHE A 129 22.21 -13.90 -16.61
CA PHE A 129 22.36 -13.03 -15.44
C PHE A 129 21.52 -13.55 -14.28
N LEU A 130 20.22 -13.79 -14.47
CA LEU A 130 19.35 -14.33 -13.42
C LEU A 130 19.79 -15.71 -12.93
N GLU A 131 20.30 -16.59 -13.80
CA GLU A 131 20.81 -17.92 -13.39
C GLU A 131 22.06 -17.81 -12.49
N GLU A 132 22.89 -16.79 -12.68
CA GLU A 132 24.15 -16.63 -11.95
C GLU A 132 24.03 -15.73 -10.72
N THR A 133 23.16 -14.72 -10.74
CA THR A 133 23.07 -13.71 -9.68
C THR A 133 21.89 -13.90 -8.75
N LEU A 134 20.81 -14.58 -9.13
CA LEU A 134 19.67 -14.78 -8.22
C LEU A 134 20.04 -15.81 -7.14
N VAL A 135 20.10 -15.38 -5.89
CA VAL A 135 20.55 -16.23 -4.77
C VAL A 135 19.40 -16.83 -3.98
N SER A 136 18.30 -16.07 -3.83
CA SER A 136 17.15 -16.55 -3.07
C SER A 136 15.86 -15.91 -3.52
N VAL A 137 14.77 -16.67 -3.42
CA VAL A 137 13.41 -16.17 -3.64
C VAL A 137 12.58 -16.49 -2.41
N THR A 138 12.02 -15.46 -1.76
CA THR A 138 11.03 -15.63 -0.70
C THR A 138 9.65 -15.38 -1.26
N LYS A 139 8.79 -16.39 -1.22
CA LYS A 139 7.41 -16.28 -1.66
C LYS A 139 6.51 -16.13 -0.46
N THR A 140 5.85 -14.98 -0.38
CA THR A 140 4.88 -14.67 0.66
C THR A 140 3.49 -15.02 0.16
N VAL A 141 2.85 -16.00 0.81
CA VAL A 141 1.46 -16.39 0.54
C VAL A 141 0.59 -15.90 1.70
N PHE A 142 -0.28 -14.93 1.42
CA PHE A 142 -1.24 -14.45 2.40
C PHE A 142 -2.42 -15.43 2.52
N THR A 143 -2.75 -15.82 3.75
CA THR A 143 -3.79 -16.83 4.02
C THR A 143 -5.23 -16.36 3.75
N ASP A 144 -5.45 -15.09 3.46
CA ASP A 144 -6.76 -14.45 3.45
C ASP A 144 -7.31 -14.13 2.05
N VAL A 145 -6.51 -14.17 0.99
CA VAL A 145 -6.94 -13.86 -0.39
C VAL A 145 -7.25 -15.12 -1.18
N GLN A 146 -8.26 -15.08 -2.05
CA GLN A 146 -8.44 -16.10 -3.09
C GLN A 146 -7.18 -16.10 -3.98
N SER A 147 -6.27 -17.06 -3.72
CA SER A 147 -5.20 -17.62 -4.55
C SER A 147 -4.19 -16.72 -5.30
N ASP A 148 -4.42 -15.41 -5.46
CA ASP A 148 -3.78 -14.64 -6.52
C ASP A 148 -2.84 -13.52 -6.01
N ASP A 149 -2.94 -13.12 -4.74
CA ASP A 149 -2.01 -12.15 -4.13
C ASP A 149 -0.81 -12.89 -3.50
N VAL A 150 0.12 -13.28 -4.36
CA VAL A 150 1.43 -13.82 -3.98
C VAL A 150 2.49 -12.78 -4.33
N SER A 151 3.28 -12.38 -3.33
CA SER A 151 4.45 -11.53 -3.50
C SER A 151 5.72 -12.38 -3.47
N TYR A 152 6.70 -11.99 -4.27
CA TYR A 152 8.01 -12.60 -4.35
C TYR A 152 9.05 -11.54 -4.00
N GLU A 153 9.86 -11.79 -2.98
CA GLU A 153 11.09 -11.04 -2.70
C GLU A 153 12.27 -11.82 -3.28
N LEU A 154 12.98 -11.21 -4.23
CA LEU A 154 14.13 -11.80 -4.92
C LEU A 154 15.40 -11.09 -4.49
N ARG A 155 16.44 -11.85 -4.16
CA ARG A 155 17.75 -11.30 -3.77
C ARG A 155 18.83 -11.68 -4.75
N PHE A 156 19.60 -10.70 -5.19
CA PHE A 156 20.66 -10.85 -6.18
C PHE A 156 22.03 -10.63 -5.55
N ASP A 157 23.01 -11.42 -5.97
CA ASP A 157 24.45 -11.23 -5.75
C ASP A 157 25.04 -10.66 -7.05
N ASP A 158 24.67 -9.41 -7.33
CA ASP A 158 24.98 -8.65 -8.53
C ASP A 158 26.02 -7.55 -8.28
N GLY A 159 26.64 -7.55 -7.10
CA GLY A 159 27.53 -6.49 -6.62
C GLY A 159 26.82 -5.28 -5.99
N ASN A 160 25.48 -5.18 -6.14
CA ASN A 160 24.65 -4.11 -5.60
C ASN A 160 23.74 -4.56 -4.45
N ASP A 161 23.81 -5.83 -4.05
CA ASP A 161 22.95 -6.46 -3.02
C ASP A 161 21.45 -6.20 -3.31
N THR A 162 21.04 -6.23 -4.59
CA THR A 162 19.68 -5.86 -5.00
C THR A 162 18.63 -6.77 -4.36
N VAL A 163 17.61 -6.16 -3.75
CA VAL A 163 16.42 -6.85 -3.22
C VAL A 163 15.18 -6.32 -3.93
N LEU A 164 14.52 -7.17 -4.70
CA LEU A 164 13.39 -6.80 -5.54
C LEU A 164 12.12 -7.48 -5.07
N SER A 165 11.08 -6.69 -4.75
CA SER A 165 9.75 -7.22 -4.43
C SER A 165 8.79 -7.05 -5.60
N VAL A 166 8.22 -8.15 -6.10
CA VAL A 166 7.31 -8.16 -7.25
C VAL A 166 6.13 -9.10 -7.04
N ASP A 167 5.01 -8.80 -7.70
CA ASP A 167 3.88 -9.72 -7.80
C ASP A 167 4.12 -10.80 -8.87
N ARG A 168 3.29 -11.86 -8.84
CA ARG A 168 3.34 -12.96 -9.81
C ARG A 168 3.24 -12.49 -11.26
N SER A 169 2.36 -11.53 -11.57
CA SER A 169 2.13 -11.06 -12.94
C SER A 169 3.33 -10.30 -13.50
N THR A 170 4.08 -9.63 -12.64
CA THR A 170 5.32 -8.93 -12.96
C THR A 170 6.44 -9.95 -13.16
N LEU A 171 6.60 -10.91 -12.24
CA LEU A 171 7.64 -11.94 -12.29
C LEU A 171 7.57 -12.82 -13.55
N PHE A 172 6.36 -13.26 -13.92
CA PHE A 172 6.12 -14.07 -15.12
C PHE A 172 5.99 -13.24 -16.41
N ASN A 173 6.25 -11.94 -16.36
CA ASN A 173 6.34 -11.10 -17.55
C ASN A 173 7.77 -10.59 -17.73
N CYS A 174 8.51 -11.16 -18.68
CA CYS A 174 9.93 -10.83 -18.91
C CYS A 174 10.20 -9.33 -18.99
N LYS A 175 9.36 -8.60 -19.73
CA LYS A 175 9.52 -7.15 -19.89
C LYS A 175 9.33 -6.42 -18.55
N LYS A 176 8.23 -6.68 -17.84
CA LYS A 176 7.95 -6.01 -16.57
C LYS A 176 8.98 -6.37 -15.50
N PHE A 177 9.41 -7.63 -15.44
CA PHE A 177 10.41 -8.07 -14.48
C PHE A 177 11.76 -7.43 -14.74
N TRP A 178 12.18 -7.37 -16.00
CA TRP A 178 13.39 -6.66 -16.40
C TRP A 178 13.32 -5.17 -16.05
N GLU A 179 12.21 -4.49 -16.34
CA GLU A 179 12.01 -3.07 -15.98
C GLU A 179 12.10 -2.85 -14.46
N ALA A 180 11.47 -3.73 -13.68
CA ALA A 180 11.50 -3.68 -12.22
C ALA A 180 12.92 -3.89 -11.67
N TYR A 181 13.65 -4.88 -12.20
CA TYR A 181 15.04 -5.12 -11.83
C TYR A 181 15.94 -3.94 -12.16
N CYS A 182 15.87 -3.39 -13.37
CA CYS A 182 16.72 -2.26 -13.76
C CYS A 182 16.42 -1.00 -12.94
N SER A 183 15.15 -0.80 -12.57
CA SER A 183 14.75 0.31 -11.71
C SER A 183 15.31 0.19 -10.29
N GLU A 184 15.44 -1.04 -9.77
CA GLU A 184 15.92 -1.28 -8.40
C GLU A 184 17.45 -1.34 -8.32
N SER A 185 18.08 -2.08 -9.24
CA SER A 185 19.52 -2.33 -9.25
C SER A 185 20.34 -1.21 -9.89
N GLY A 186 19.72 -0.38 -10.75
CA GLY A 186 20.42 0.54 -11.64
C GLY A 186 21.22 -0.15 -12.76
N GLN A 187 21.23 -1.48 -12.84
CA GLN A 187 21.94 -2.27 -13.85
C GLN A 187 20.98 -2.68 -14.98
N TYR A 188 21.50 -2.74 -16.20
CA TYR A 188 20.68 -3.00 -17.38
C TYR A 188 21.17 -4.24 -18.14
N PRO A 189 20.98 -5.49 -17.68
CA PRO A 189 21.38 -6.66 -18.49
C PRO A 189 20.61 -6.71 -19.82
N ALA A 190 21.23 -7.18 -20.91
CA ALA A 190 20.59 -7.18 -22.22
C ALA A 190 19.36 -8.11 -22.27
N ARG A 191 18.21 -7.56 -22.65
CA ARG A 191 16.95 -8.29 -22.81
C ARG A 191 16.81 -8.79 -24.24
N HIS A 192 16.72 -10.10 -24.45
CA HIS A 192 16.39 -10.62 -25.78
C HIS A 192 14.91 -10.33 -26.12
N GLU A 193 14.63 -9.72 -27.27
CA GLU A 193 13.28 -9.26 -27.65
C GLU A 193 12.27 -10.37 -28.01
N SER A 194 12.59 -11.64 -27.73
CA SER A 194 11.82 -12.75 -28.31
C SER A 194 11.80 -14.02 -27.47
N TYR A 195 11.77 -13.92 -26.15
CA TYR A 195 11.29 -15.07 -25.37
C TYR A 195 9.81 -15.25 -25.68
N GLY A 196 9.43 -16.41 -26.23
CA GLY A 196 8.02 -16.76 -26.26
C GLY A 196 7.49 -16.80 -24.82
N GLU A 197 6.25 -16.37 -24.58
CA GLU A 197 5.65 -16.35 -23.23
C GLU A 197 5.87 -17.68 -22.48
N ASN A 198 5.70 -18.81 -23.18
CA ASN A 198 5.91 -20.15 -22.62
C ASN A 198 7.38 -20.47 -22.26
N GLU A 199 8.35 -19.89 -22.97
CA GLU A 199 9.78 -20.10 -22.72
C GLU A 199 10.21 -19.36 -21.45
N TRP A 200 9.75 -18.12 -21.29
CA TRP A 200 9.99 -17.34 -20.09
C TRP A 200 9.36 -17.98 -18.86
N ASP A 201 8.08 -18.34 -18.93
CA ASP A 201 7.36 -18.97 -17.83
C ASP A 201 8.04 -20.27 -17.36
N GLY A 202 8.47 -21.11 -18.30
CA GLY A 202 9.17 -22.35 -18.00
C GLY A 202 10.62 -22.15 -17.53
N PHE A 203 11.25 -21.03 -17.86
CA PHE A 203 12.56 -20.65 -17.32
C PHE A 203 12.43 -20.16 -15.88
N VAL A 204 11.64 -19.10 -15.66
CA VAL A 204 11.44 -18.49 -14.35
C VAL A 204 10.86 -19.49 -13.35
N GLY A 205 9.90 -20.31 -13.78
CA GLY A 205 9.33 -21.36 -12.93
C GLY A 205 10.38 -22.34 -12.40
N ARG A 206 11.35 -22.76 -13.23
CA ARG A 206 12.44 -23.66 -12.81
C ARG A 206 13.45 -22.94 -11.92
N LEU A 207 13.82 -21.72 -12.27
CA LEU A 207 14.78 -20.93 -11.51
C LEU A 207 14.26 -20.66 -10.08
N ILE A 208 12.98 -20.29 -9.96
CA ILE A 208 12.34 -20.05 -8.68
C ILE A 208 12.19 -21.36 -7.90
N GLU A 209 11.76 -22.46 -8.52
CA GLU A 209 11.56 -23.74 -7.82
C GLU A 209 12.79 -24.21 -7.04
N ASP A 210 14.00 -23.97 -7.57
CA ASP A 210 15.26 -24.34 -6.92
C ASP A 210 15.67 -23.39 -5.77
N LEU A 211 15.16 -22.15 -5.75
CA LEU A 211 15.56 -21.07 -4.84
C LEU A 211 14.43 -20.59 -3.90
N GLU A 212 13.20 -21.07 -4.09
CA GLU A 212 12.00 -20.63 -3.39
C GLU A 212 11.97 -21.13 -1.94
N THR A 213 11.87 -20.19 -1.00
CA THR A 213 11.38 -20.44 0.35
C THR A 213 9.98 -19.86 0.48
N VAL A 214 9.04 -20.67 0.98
CA VAL A 214 7.65 -20.24 1.17
C VAL A 214 7.48 -19.70 2.58
N ASP A 215 7.23 -18.40 2.70
CA ASP A 215 6.75 -17.79 3.93
C ASP A 215 5.23 -17.66 3.91
N ARG A 216 4.59 -18.02 5.02
CA ARG A 216 3.13 -17.98 5.17
C ARG A 216 2.78 -16.93 6.19
N GLU A 217 2.47 -15.75 5.69
CA GLU A 217 2.01 -14.66 6.53
C GLU A 217 0.50 -14.71 6.73
N VAL A 218 0.10 -14.39 7.95
CA VAL A 218 -1.30 -14.23 8.32
C VAL A 218 -1.75 -12.90 7.75
N GLY A 219 -2.55 -12.94 6.69
CA GLY A 219 -2.97 -11.71 6.03
C GLY A 219 -3.86 -10.82 6.90
N PRO A 220 -3.99 -9.52 6.55
CA PRO A 220 -4.68 -8.51 7.36
C PRO A 220 -6.11 -8.89 7.77
N ARG A 221 -6.87 -9.59 6.92
CA ARG A 221 -8.24 -10.01 7.28
C ARG A 221 -8.24 -11.13 8.32
N THR A 222 -7.34 -12.10 8.19
CA THR A 222 -7.21 -13.15 9.20
C THR A 222 -6.70 -12.55 10.52
N ALA A 223 -5.78 -11.59 10.48
CA ALA A 223 -5.33 -10.86 11.66
C ALA A 223 -6.49 -10.09 12.32
N ALA A 224 -7.28 -9.36 11.52
CA ALA A 224 -8.47 -8.65 11.99
C ALA A 224 -9.50 -9.61 12.62
N PHE A 225 -9.79 -10.75 11.99
CA PHE A 225 -10.70 -11.74 12.56
C PHE A 225 -10.17 -12.32 13.88
N ARG A 226 -8.86 -12.58 13.99
CA ARG A 226 -8.24 -12.98 15.26
C ARG A 226 -8.34 -11.89 16.33
N ALA A 227 -8.22 -10.62 15.94
CA ALA A 227 -8.40 -9.50 16.85
C ALA A 227 -9.85 -9.38 17.33
N VAL A 228 -10.85 -9.66 16.48
CA VAL A 228 -12.25 -9.80 16.93
C VAL A 228 -12.40 -10.92 17.95
N LYS A 229 -11.87 -12.12 17.66
CA LYS A 229 -11.89 -13.24 18.62
C LYS A 229 -11.23 -12.86 19.95
N ASN A 230 -10.12 -12.13 19.89
CA ASN A 230 -9.41 -11.66 21.07
C ASN A 230 -10.22 -10.61 21.84
N HIS A 231 -10.92 -9.69 21.16
CA HIS A 231 -11.83 -8.73 21.78
C HIS A 231 -12.94 -9.45 22.53
N VAL A 232 -13.64 -10.39 21.87
CA VAL A 232 -14.73 -11.15 22.49
C VAL A 232 -14.26 -11.90 23.73
N ARG A 233 -13.11 -12.58 23.65
CA ARG A 233 -12.56 -13.32 24.78
C ARG A 233 -12.32 -12.46 26.02
N HIS A 234 -11.82 -11.23 25.85
CA HIS A 234 -11.42 -10.38 26.97
C HIS A 234 -12.49 -9.32 27.34
N ALA A 235 -13.61 -9.30 26.63
CA ALA A 235 -14.73 -8.43 26.97
C ALA A 235 -15.58 -9.09 28.06
N THR A 236 -16.15 -8.28 28.94
CA THR A 236 -17.21 -8.74 29.84
C THR A 236 -18.48 -8.99 29.03
N ALA A 237 -19.06 -10.18 29.21
CA ALA A 237 -20.32 -10.57 28.60
C ALA A 237 -21.50 -10.26 29.52
N TYR A 238 -22.60 -9.79 28.93
CA TYR A 238 -23.83 -9.46 29.65
C TYR A 238 -25.02 -10.22 29.06
N ALA A 239 -25.96 -10.60 29.92
CA ALA A 239 -27.22 -11.24 29.54
C ALA A 239 -28.19 -10.27 28.86
N ASP A 240 -28.11 -8.98 29.17
CA ASP A 240 -28.95 -7.93 28.60
C ASP A 240 -28.19 -7.06 27.58
N LEU A 241 -28.87 -6.70 26.50
CA LEU A 241 -28.31 -5.88 25.41
C LEU A 241 -28.09 -4.43 25.84
N GLU A 242 -28.92 -3.92 26.74
CA GLU A 242 -28.84 -2.58 27.31
C GLU A 242 -27.56 -2.46 28.14
N ASP A 243 -27.29 -3.43 29.02
CA ASP A 243 -26.06 -3.50 29.82
C ASP A 243 -24.80 -3.61 28.95
N ALA A 244 -24.82 -4.47 27.92
CA ALA A 244 -23.70 -4.59 26.99
C ALA A 244 -23.40 -3.27 26.27
N VAL A 245 -24.43 -2.47 25.94
CA VAL A 245 -24.27 -1.15 25.31
C VAL A 245 -23.75 -0.11 26.30
N GLU A 246 -24.35 -0.03 27.48
CA GLU A 246 -23.99 0.96 28.50
C GLU A 246 -22.56 0.77 29.00
N ARG A 247 -22.15 -0.49 29.19
CA ARG A 247 -20.87 -0.87 29.78
C ARG A 247 -19.78 -1.16 28.75
N GLY A 248 -20.12 -1.13 27.46
CA GLY A 248 -19.18 -1.38 26.36
C GLY A 248 -18.64 -2.81 26.33
N GLY A 249 -19.50 -3.78 26.63
CA GLY A 249 -19.19 -5.22 26.61
C GLY A 249 -19.72 -5.94 25.38
N VAL A 250 -19.79 -7.26 25.49
CA VAL A 250 -20.46 -8.13 24.51
C VAL A 250 -21.74 -8.67 25.11
N TRP A 251 -22.72 -8.96 24.26
CA TRP A 251 -23.93 -9.64 24.68
C TRP A 251 -23.86 -11.11 24.31
N ILE A 252 -24.34 -11.97 25.19
CA ILE A 252 -24.50 -13.41 24.98
C ILE A 252 -25.91 -13.83 25.37
N ASP A 253 -26.51 -14.74 24.62
CA ASP A 253 -27.92 -15.10 24.75
C ASP A 253 -28.24 -16.09 25.89
N ASP A 254 -27.22 -16.79 26.38
CA ASP A 254 -27.32 -17.73 27.50
C ASP A 254 -26.01 -17.72 28.31
N ASP A 255 -26.08 -18.18 29.56
CA ASP A 255 -24.92 -18.28 30.43
C ASP A 255 -23.88 -19.25 29.80
N PRO A 256 -22.62 -18.83 29.59
CA PRO A 256 -21.60 -19.67 28.98
C PRO A 256 -21.15 -20.88 29.84
N ASP A 257 -21.30 -20.82 31.16
CA ASP A 257 -20.93 -21.87 32.11
C ASP A 257 -22.08 -22.84 32.40
N GLU A 258 -23.33 -22.36 32.39
CA GLU A 258 -24.52 -23.16 32.71
C GLU A 258 -25.38 -23.56 31.50
N GLY A 259 -25.30 -22.79 30.42
CA GLY A 259 -26.16 -22.86 29.23
C GLY A 259 -25.46 -23.35 27.96
N ASP A 260 -26.14 -23.17 26.83
CA ASP A 260 -25.63 -23.46 25.48
C ASP A 260 -25.85 -22.22 24.60
N PRO A 261 -24.97 -21.21 24.69
CA PRO A 261 -25.16 -19.94 23.99
C PRO A 261 -25.20 -20.19 22.47
N THR A 262 -26.16 -19.56 21.80
CA THR A 262 -26.36 -19.68 20.35
C THR A 262 -25.94 -18.42 19.58
N GLU A 263 -25.70 -17.31 20.27
CA GLU A 263 -25.35 -16.04 19.63
C GLU A 263 -24.51 -15.14 20.55
N ILE A 264 -23.35 -14.69 20.04
CA ILE A 264 -22.58 -13.58 20.64
C ILE A 264 -22.75 -12.33 19.79
N ARG A 265 -23.03 -11.18 20.41
CA ARG A 265 -23.15 -9.88 19.73
C ARG A 265 -22.08 -8.91 20.19
N VAL A 266 -21.41 -8.31 19.22
CA VAL A 266 -20.34 -7.31 19.42
C VAL A 266 -20.78 -5.99 18.80
N LEU A 267 -20.55 -4.87 19.49
CA LEU A 267 -20.90 -3.54 18.98
C LEU A 267 -20.14 -3.19 17.70
N ARG A 268 -20.81 -2.51 16.77
CA ARG A 268 -20.19 -2.01 15.53
C ARG A 268 -18.96 -1.13 15.82
N GLN A 269 -18.95 -0.40 16.93
CA GLN A 269 -17.83 0.47 17.30
C GLN A 269 -16.55 -0.33 17.57
N ASP A 270 -16.65 -1.50 18.20
CA ASP A 270 -15.51 -2.38 18.44
C ASP A 270 -15.00 -3.01 17.16
N ILE A 271 -15.92 -3.43 16.29
CA ILE A 271 -15.56 -3.93 14.97
C ILE A 271 -14.86 -2.85 14.15
N ALA A 272 -15.37 -1.61 14.17
CA ALA A 272 -14.76 -0.47 13.49
C ALA A 272 -13.33 -0.20 14.01
N ARG A 273 -13.10 -0.35 15.32
CA ARG A 273 -11.76 -0.23 15.92
C ARG A 273 -10.81 -1.30 15.37
N VAL A 274 -11.28 -2.55 15.31
CA VAL A 274 -10.48 -3.66 14.77
C VAL A 274 -10.20 -3.47 13.28
N THR A 275 -11.20 -3.11 12.48
CA THR A 275 -11.02 -2.93 11.03
C THR A 275 -10.07 -1.78 10.72
N ASN A 276 -10.15 -0.67 11.47
CA ASN A 276 -9.19 0.44 11.36
C ASN A 276 -7.76 0.04 11.75
N ASN A 277 -7.58 -0.69 12.86
CA ASN A 277 -6.25 -1.09 13.34
C ASN A 277 -5.52 -2.06 12.40
N HIS A 278 -6.27 -2.81 11.60
CA HIS A 278 -5.74 -3.79 10.65
C HIS A 278 -5.86 -3.34 9.19
N GLU A 279 -6.25 -2.09 8.95
CA GLU A 279 -6.40 -1.50 7.61
C GLU A 279 -7.29 -2.32 6.66
N VAL A 280 -8.32 -2.98 7.20
CA VAL A 280 -9.28 -3.77 6.42
C VAL A 280 -10.64 -3.06 6.38
N THR A 281 -11.38 -3.25 5.29
CA THR A 281 -12.76 -2.74 5.22
C THR A 281 -13.72 -3.67 5.97
N ASP A 282 -14.86 -3.13 6.44
CA ASP A 282 -15.95 -3.94 6.99
C ASP A 282 -16.28 -5.11 6.04
N ARG A 283 -16.50 -4.82 4.75
CA ARG A 283 -16.81 -5.82 3.70
C ARG A 283 -15.78 -6.95 3.63
N ALA A 284 -14.49 -6.62 3.76
CA ALA A 284 -13.39 -7.58 3.74
C ALA A 284 -13.45 -8.51 4.96
N LEU A 285 -13.70 -7.96 6.16
CA LEU A 285 -13.90 -8.74 7.38
C LEU A 285 -15.20 -9.58 7.33
N GLN A 286 -16.30 -9.04 6.78
CA GLN A 286 -17.53 -9.81 6.59
C GLN A 286 -17.30 -11.06 5.72
N SER A 287 -16.49 -10.93 4.67
CA SER A 287 -16.16 -12.04 3.79
C SER A 287 -15.36 -13.12 4.51
N GLU A 288 -14.42 -12.70 5.36
CA GLU A 288 -13.60 -13.60 6.19
C GLU A 288 -14.45 -14.38 7.21
N ILE A 289 -15.34 -13.70 7.93
CA ILE A 289 -16.26 -14.33 8.90
C ILE A 289 -17.13 -15.39 8.20
N LYS A 290 -17.71 -15.05 7.05
CA LYS A 290 -18.53 -15.98 6.26
C LYS A 290 -17.73 -17.18 5.75
N ALA A 291 -16.51 -16.96 5.27
CA ALA A 291 -15.65 -18.03 4.78
C ALA A 291 -15.31 -19.04 5.89
N ARG A 292 -15.31 -18.58 7.15
CA ARG A 292 -15.05 -19.39 8.34
C ARG A 292 -16.31 -19.99 8.97
N GLY A 293 -17.50 -19.70 8.44
CA GLY A 293 -18.75 -20.19 9.01
C GLY A 293 -19.15 -19.52 10.33
N ALA A 294 -18.46 -18.45 10.75
CA ALA A 294 -18.67 -17.79 12.04
C ALA A 294 -19.92 -16.88 12.09
N THR A 295 -20.94 -17.18 11.29
CA THR A 295 -22.18 -16.40 11.18
C THR A 295 -23.34 -17.17 11.76
N VAL A 296 -24.16 -16.49 12.55
CA VAL A 296 -25.38 -17.07 13.13
C VAL A 296 -26.35 -17.52 12.03
N GLU A 297 -26.89 -18.74 12.15
CA GLU A 297 -27.77 -19.35 11.15
C GLU A 297 -29.01 -18.47 10.86
N ARG A 298 -29.61 -17.87 11.90
CA ARG A 298 -30.84 -17.05 11.75
C ARG A 298 -30.67 -15.85 10.83
N LEU A 299 -29.45 -15.36 10.64
CA LEU A 299 -29.16 -14.18 9.81
C LEU A 299 -28.95 -14.52 8.33
N GLY A 300 -29.03 -15.79 7.94
CA GLY A 300 -28.98 -16.22 6.54
C GLY A 300 -27.69 -15.77 5.84
N GLY A 301 -26.56 -15.82 6.55
CA GLY A 301 -25.26 -15.40 6.04
C GLY A 301 -25.02 -13.89 6.07
N LYS A 302 -25.83 -13.09 6.77
CA LYS A 302 -25.45 -11.74 7.21
C LYS A 302 -24.65 -11.84 8.51
N VAL A 303 -23.77 -10.87 8.73
CA VAL A 303 -22.93 -10.81 9.94
C VAL A 303 -23.35 -9.71 10.91
N SER A 304 -24.32 -8.87 10.53
CA SER A 304 -24.70 -7.71 11.32
C SER A 304 -26.21 -7.48 11.32
N GLU A 305 -26.73 -7.00 12.44
CA GLU A 305 -28.13 -6.63 12.66
C GLU A 305 -28.19 -5.31 13.44
N SER A 306 -29.25 -4.53 13.22
CA SER A 306 -29.52 -3.34 14.03
C SER A 306 -30.76 -3.57 14.89
N THR A 307 -30.70 -3.21 16.17
CA THR A 307 -31.83 -3.22 17.10
C THR A 307 -31.94 -1.87 17.82
N HIS A 308 -33.07 -1.65 18.49
CA HIS A 308 -33.33 -0.42 19.24
C HIS A 308 -33.02 -0.65 20.72
N VAL A 309 -32.09 0.12 21.27
CA VAL A 309 -31.63 0.05 22.67
C VAL A 309 -31.54 1.47 23.22
N PHE A 310 -32.12 1.74 24.39
CA PHE A 310 -32.23 3.09 24.97
C PHE A 310 -32.82 4.15 24.01
N GLY A 311 -33.78 3.77 23.17
CA GLY A 311 -34.37 4.69 22.20
C GLY A 311 -33.47 5.06 21.00
N ASN A 312 -32.33 4.39 20.83
CA ASN A 312 -31.38 4.60 19.74
C ASN A 312 -31.15 3.32 18.93
N TRP A 313 -30.86 3.47 17.63
CA TRP A 313 -30.46 2.34 16.79
C TRP A 313 -29.01 1.95 17.08
N GLN A 314 -28.82 0.71 17.53
CA GLN A 314 -27.50 0.11 17.73
C GLN A 314 -27.29 -1.01 16.71
N THR A 315 -26.12 -1.04 16.07
CA THR A 315 -25.73 -2.10 15.15
C THR A 315 -24.73 -3.03 15.81
N TYR A 316 -25.01 -4.32 15.73
CA TYR A 316 -24.18 -5.39 16.25
C TYR A 316 -23.66 -6.25 15.12
N TRP A 317 -22.52 -6.87 15.35
CA TRP A 317 -22.05 -8.01 14.58
C TRP A 317 -22.31 -9.27 15.39
N CYS A 318 -22.96 -10.24 14.76
CA CYS A 318 -23.44 -11.45 15.40
C CYS A 318 -22.57 -12.63 14.98
N PHE A 319 -22.10 -13.38 15.96
CA PHE A 319 -21.17 -14.48 15.80
C PHE A 319 -21.75 -15.78 16.34
N ASP A 320 -21.38 -16.85 15.66
CA ASP A 320 -21.61 -18.21 16.14
C ASP A 320 -20.62 -18.51 17.30
N PRO A 321 -21.12 -18.88 18.50
CA PRO A 321 -20.28 -19.21 19.65
C PRO A 321 -19.35 -20.42 19.44
N ASP A 322 -19.63 -21.31 18.48
CA ASP A 322 -18.71 -22.42 18.15
C ASP A 322 -17.43 -21.93 17.45
N GLU A 323 -17.49 -20.78 16.76
CA GLU A 323 -16.41 -20.27 15.92
C GLU A 323 -15.63 -19.11 16.55
N VAL A 324 -16.16 -18.51 17.62
CA VAL A 324 -15.58 -17.38 18.38
C VAL A 324 -15.43 -17.81 19.85
N PRO A 325 -14.33 -17.48 20.55
CA PRO A 325 -14.18 -17.91 21.93
C PRO A 325 -15.29 -17.35 22.83
N THR A 326 -15.67 -18.15 23.81
CA THR A 326 -16.44 -17.72 24.96
C THR A 326 -15.69 -16.58 25.69
N PRO A 327 -16.38 -15.49 26.07
CA PRO A 327 -15.84 -14.45 26.93
C PRO A 327 -15.32 -15.01 28.26
N ASP A 328 -14.22 -14.46 28.79
CA ASP A 328 -13.59 -14.91 30.04
C ASP A 328 -14.40 -14.47 31.29
N GLU A 329 -15.31 -13.50 31.15
CA GLU A 329 -16.16 -12.95 32.22
C GLU A 329 -17.62 -12.82 31.73
N TYR A 330 -18.58 -13.24 32.56
CA TYR A 330 -20.01 -13.12 32.33
C TYR A 330 -20.70 -12.54 33.56
N ASP A 331 -21.55 -11.54 33.35
CA ASP A 331 -22.30 -10.85 34.39
C ASP A 331 -23.79 -10.83 34.00
N GLU A 332 -24.57 -11.69 34.66
CA GLU A 332 -26.02 -11.86 34.37
C GLU A 332 -26.85 -10.68 34.90
N GLU A 333 -26.51 -10.18 36.09
CA GLU A 333 -27.24 -9.12 36.79
C GLU A 333 -26.24 -8.06 37.29
N PRO A 334 -25.74 -7.21 36.39
CA PRO A 334 -24.72 -6.25 36.75
C PRO A 334 -25.32 -5.15 37.66
N GLU A 335 -24.67 -4.87 38.79
CA GLU A 335 -25.17 -3.88 39.77
C GLU A 335 -25.46 -2.51 39.11
N ASP A 336 -26.71 -2.04 39.22
CA ASP A 336 -27.12 -0.74 38.71
C ASP A 336 -26.26 0.35 39.38
N PRO A 337 -25.67 1.31 38.64
CA PRO A 337 -24.96 2.43 39.23
C PRO A 337 -25.78 3.20 40.28
N VAL A 338 -27.12 3.16 40.23
CA VAL A 338 -28.01 3.76 41.25
C VAL A 338 -28.01 2.96 42.56
N ASP A 339 -27.97 1.63 42.49
CA ASP A 339 -27.98 0.75 43.68
C ASP A 339 -26.69 0.89 44.51
N ARG A 340 -25.57 1.23 43.86
CA ARG A 340 -24.30 1.55 44.54
C ARG A 340 -24.34 2.81 45.41
N VAL A 341 -25.26 3.75 45.14
CA VAL A 341 -25.39 5.01 45.89
C VAL A 341 -26.24 4.81 47.13
N ASP A 342 -27.27 3.95 47.08
CA ASP A 342 -28.13 3.67 48.23
C ASP A 342 -27.40 2.85 49.31
N ASP A 343 -26.54 1.88 48.95
CA ASP A 343 -25.72 1.15 49.92
C ASP A 343 -24.67 2.03 50.64
N ALA A 344 -24.17 3.06 49.95
CA ALA A 344 -23.26 4.04 50.55
C ALA A 344 -23.97 5.02 51.50
N LEU A 345 -25.27 5.23 51.31
CA LEU A 345 -26.10 6.09 52.17
C LEU A 345 -26.68 5.32 53.36
N ASP A 346 -27.06 4.06 53.20
CA ASP A 346 -27.61 3.21 54.28
C ASP A 346 -26.52 2.70 55.25
N SER A 347 -25.25 2.63 54.80
CA SER A 347 -24.10 2.33 55.68
C SER A 347 -23.59 3.53 56.49
N SER A 348 -24.17 4.72 56.29
CA SER A 348 -23.76 5.97 56.96
C SER A 348 -24.65 6.41 58.13
N ASP A 349 -25.70 5.66 58.48
CA ASP A 349 -26.68 6.03 59.52
C ASP A 349 -26.73 5.09 60.75
N GLU A 350 -25.62 4.39 61.07
CA GLU A 350 -25.45 3.73 62.38
C GLU A 350 -24.02 3.85 62.92
N THR A 351 -23.57 5.08 63.21
CA THR A 351 -22.65 5.32 64.34
C THR A 351 -22.84 6.75 64.86
N ASP A 352 -23.73 6.88 65.85
CA ASP A 352 -23.81 8.06 66.71
C ASP A 352 -22.53 8.13 67.56
N ASP A 353 -21.84 9.26 67.41
CA ASP A 353 -20.68 9.73 68.14
C ASP A 353 -20.92 9.85 69.65
N ASP A 354 -19.92 9.46 70.44
CA ASP A 354 -19.49 10.18 71.65
C ASP A 354 -18.10 9.64 72.08
N ASP A 355 -17.04 10.37 71.73
CA ASP A 355 -16.10 10.96 72.69
C ASP A 355 -14.74 11.38 72.06
N GLU A 356 -14.52 12.70 72.10
CA GLU A 356 -13.31 13.46 72.45
C GLU A 356 -11.95 13.21 71.75
N ASP A 357 -11.53 14.27 71.03
CA ASP A 357 -10.19 14.90 70.98
C ASP A 357 -8.93 14.00 71.06
N ASP A 358 -8.18 13.88 69.95
CA ASP A 358 -6.72 14.03 70.02
C ASP A 358 -6.07 14.43 68.67
N ASP A 359 -4.93 15.08 68.83
CA ASP A 359 -4.16 15.96 67.96
C ASP A 359 -3.27 15.27 66.91
N SER A 360 -2.91 16.07 65.89
CA SER A 360 -1.62 16.12 65.18
C SER A 360 -1.29 15.22 63.97
N GLY A 361 -0.89 15.93 62.88
CA GLY A 361 0.08 15.52 61.84
C GLY A 361 -0.49 14.68 60.69
N GLU A 362 -0.04 14.71 59.44
CA GLU A 362 1.15 15.28 58.78
C GLU A 362 1.02 14.83 57.30
N THR A 363 1.07 15.77 56.35
CA THR A 363 1.56 15.65 54.94
C THR A 363 0.82 14.83 53.88
N GLY A 364 0.62 15.48 52.72
CA GLY A 364 1.38 15.06 51.52
C GLY A 364 0.59 14.75 50.24
N GLY A 365 0.55 15.73 49.31
CA GLY A 365 0.46 15.55 47.85
C GLY A 365 -0.85 14.98 47.29
N SER A 366 -1.29 15.24 46.07
CA SER A 366 -0.85 16.09 44.98
C SER A 366 -2.02 16.15 43.99
N GLU A 367 -2.14 17.27 43.29
CA GLU A 367 -2.59 17.41 41.90
C GLU A 367 -3.69 16.50 41.33
N SER A 368 -4.86 17.09 41.10
CA SER A 368 -5.67 16.86 39.91
C SER A 368 -6.56 18.11 39.76
N GLY A 369 -6.57 18.84 38.66
CA GLY A 369 -6.63 18.34 37.29
C GLY A 369 -7.89 18.96 36.71
N GLN A 370 -7.72 20.18 36.20
CA GLN A 370 -8.71 21.13 35.75
C GLN A 370 -9.80 20.53 34.84
N ILE A 371 -11.05 20.72 35.27
CA ILE A 371 -12.29 20.33 34.59
C ILE A 371 -12.50 21.28 33.40
N GLY A 372 -12.42 20.74 32.18
CA GLY A 372 -12.68 21.44 30.93
C GLY A 372 -14.16 21.36 30.57
N SER A 373 -14.77 22.54 30.46
CA SER A 373 -16.18 22.82 30.26
C SER A 373 -16.72 22.44 28.86
N PHE A 374 -17.92 21.87 28.90
CA PHE A 374 -19.05 21.98 27.97
C PHE A 374 -19.05 23.13 26.94
N GLY A 375 -19.47 22.78 25.73
CA GLY A 375 -20.14 23.62 24.72
C GLY A 375 -20.80 22.67 23.70
N VAL A 376 -22.04 22.23 23.92
CA VAL A 376 -23.30 22.89 23.52
C VAL A 376 -23.48 22.93 22.00
N ASP A 377 -24.31 21.99 21.53
CA ASP A 377 -25.10 22.00 20.29
C ASP A 377 -25.89 23.31 20.12
N PRO A 378 -26.25 23.69 18.88
CA PRO A 378 -27.67 23.52 18.56
C PRO A 378 -27.96 23.15 17.09
N ASP A 379 -28.95 22.26 16.93
CA ASP A 379 -30.17 22.41 16.11
C ASP A 379 -30.00 22.63 14.58
N GLU A 380 -30.80 22.13 13.66
CA GLU A 380 -31.94 21.21 13.54
C GLU A 380 -32.37 21.38 12.06
N ASP A 381 -33.00 20.36 11.50
CA ASP A 381 -34.08 20.44 10.49
C ASP A 381 -33.81 20.80 9.02
N GLY A 382 -34.20 19.86 8.15
CA GLY A 382 -34.51 20.18 6.75
C GLY A 382 -34.73 18.99 5.82
N GLU A 383 -35.53 18.01 6.20
CA GLU A 383 -36.05 16.98 5.29
C GLU A 383 -36.86 17.62 4.14
N SER A 384 -36.71 17.11 2.90
CA SER A 384 -37.78 17.04 1.89
C SER A 384 -37.45 16.01 0.81
N ASP A 385 -38.42 15.11 0.63
CA ASP A 385 -38.54 13.90 -0.19
C ASP A 385 -38.34 14.09 -1.73
N PRO A 386 -38.23 12.98 -2.50
CA PRO A 386 -37.99 12.95 -3.93
C PRO A 386 -39.29 13.07 -4.74
N GLU A 387 -39.26 13.91 -5.78
CA GLU A 387 -40.30 13.90 -6.81
C GLU A 387 -39.88 13.09 -8.04
N ASN A 388 -40.73 12.10 -8.28
CA ASN A 388 -40.93 11.31 -9.48
C ASN A 388 -41.53 12.16 -10.63
N GLY A 389 -41.18 11.82 -11.88
CA GLY A 389 -41.76 12.36 -13.12
C GLY A 389 -40.65 12.73 -14.10
N GLY A 390 -40.48 12.09 -15.26
CA GLY A 390 -41.51 11.69 -16.21
C GLY A 390 -41.43 12.63 -17.42
N ASP A 391 -41.30 12.05 -18.61
CA ASP A 391 -41.27 12.66 -19.96
C ASP A 391 -39.94 13.38 -20.31
N ASP A 392 -39.41 13.37 -21.53
CA ASP A 392 -40.04 13.26 -22.84
C ASP A 392 -38.95 13.12 -23.94
N ASP A 393 -39.27 12.35 -24.98
CA ASP A 393 -38.92 12.48 -26.41
C ASP A 393 -37.49 12.72 -26.94
N GLY A 394 -37.12 11.89 -27.94
CA GLY A 394 -36.20 12.32 -29.00
C GLY A 394 -35.68 11.24 -29.96
N GLU A 395 -36.49 10.95 -30.99
CA GLU A 395 -36.21 10.33 -32.31
C GLU A 395 -36.06 8.81 -32.48
#